data_AF-A0A524AZE1-F1
#
_entry.id   AF-A0A524AZE1-F1
#
_cell.length_a   1.000
_cell.length_b   1.000
_cell.length_c   1.000
_cell.angle_alpha   90.00
_cell.angle_beta   90.00
_cell.angle_gamma   90.00
#
_symmetry.space_group_name_H-M   'P 1'
#
loop_
_entity.id
_entity.type
_entity.pdbx_description
1 polymer ?
#
loop_
_entity_poly.entity_id
_entity_poly.type
_entity_poly.pdbx_seq_one_letter_code
_entity_poly.pdbx_strand_id
1 'polypeptide(L)' 'MLNIDMRKIYNFYPVEPAPDPAALPTGGDLYYECLDCSVIVNSVPHIKAACACGNLEGSGGKLNVKEPTRVRVVRGKLK' A
#
# COMPACT_ATOMS: atom_id res chain seq x y z
N MET A 1 16.01 -1.22 7.46
CA MET A 1 14.58 -1.00 7.25
C MET A 1 13.84 -2.15 7.92
N LEU A 2 12.90 -1.86 8.81
CA LEU A 2 12.05 -2.90 9.38
C LEU A 2 11.08 -3.35 8.27
N ASN A 3 11.44 -4.43 7.58
CA ASN A 3 10.58 -5.12 6.61
C ASN A 3 9.50 -5.89 7.38
N ILE A 4 8.59 -5.16 8.03
CA ILE A 4 7.45 -5.77 8.69
C ILE A 4 6.48 -6.19 7.58
N ASP A 5 6.28 -7.50 7.46
CA ASP A 5 5.20 -8.01 6.63
C ASP A 5 3.86 -7.68 7.29
N MET A 6 3.16 -6.69 6.72
CA MET A 6 1.90 -6.19 7.23
C MET A 6 0.82 -7.27 7.33
N ARG A 7 0.92 -8.36 6.55
CA ARG A 7 -0.02 -9.51 6.63
C ARG A 7 0.10 -10.29 7.93
N LYS A 8 1.17 -10.11 8.71
CA LYS A 8 1.29 -10.68 10.06
C LYS A 8 0.42 -9.97 11.08
N ILE A 9 0.03 -8.71 10.81
CA ILE A 9 -0.70 -7.85 11.76
C ILE A 9 -2.15 -7.64 11.31
N TYR A 10 -2.39 -7.54 10.01
CA TYR A 10 -3.70 -7.22 9.45
C TYR A 10 -4.21 -8.30 8.48
N ASN A 11 -5.53 -8.39 8.37
CA ASN A 11 -6.22 -8.98 7.23
C ASN A 11 -6.48 -7.89 6.18
N PHE A 12 -6.35 -8.22 4.89
CA PHE A 12 -6.54 -7.27 3.80
C PHE A 12 -7.67 -7.69 2.88
N TYR A 13 -8.50 -6.72 2.52
CA TYR A 13 -9.64 -6.90 1.63
C TYR A 13 -9.54 -5.89 0.48
N PRO A 14 -9.67 -6.32 -0.79
CA PRO A 14 -9.73 -5.40 -1.91
C PRO A 14 -10.80 -4.33 -1.71
N VAL A 15 -10.49 -3.08 -2.08
CA VAL A 15 -11.50 -2.04 -2.20
C VAL A 15 -12.26 -2.28 -3.51
N GLU A 16 -13.58 -2.40 -3.42
CA GLU A 16 -14.46 -2.57 -4.57
C GLU A 16 -15.48 -1.42 -4.64
N PRO A 17 -15.74 -0.84 -5.84
CA PRO A 17 -15.05 -1.13 -7.10
C PRO A 17 -13.57 -0.71 -7.06
N ALA A 18 -12.74 -1.33 -7.91
CA ALA A 18 -11.33 -0.98 -8.00
C ALA A 18 -11.18 0.52 -8.33
N PRO A 19 -10.43 1.30 -7.53
CA PRO A 19 -10.23 2.72 -7.80
C PRO A 19 -9.49 2.97 -9.11
N ASP A 20 -9.71 4.14 -9.70
CA ASP A 20 -8.97 4.60 -10.87
C ASP A 20 -7.47 4.73 -10.54
N PRO A 21 -6.56 4.08 -11.30
CA PRO A 21 -5.11 4.23 -11.12
C PRO A 21 -4.62 5.68 -11.18
N ALA A 22 -5.32 6.58 -11.88
CA ALA A 22 -4.98 8.00 -11.95
C ALA A 22 -5.37 8.78 -10.66
N ALA A 23 -6.18 8.18 -9.78
CA ALA A 23 -6.72 8.81 -8.58
C ALA A 23 -6.81 7.82 -7.41
N LEU A 24 -5.68 7.22 -7.04
CA LEU A 24 -5.62 6.26 -5.93
C LEU A 24 -6.01 6.93 -4.60
N PRO A 25 -7.02 6.41 -3.86
CA PRO A 25 -7.43 6.97 -2.59
C PRO A 25 -6.38 6.71 -1.50
N THR A 26 -6.31 7.62 -0.53
CA THR A 26 -5.43 7.53 0.65
C THR A 26 -6.26 7.54 1.93
N GLY A 27 -5.82 6.84 2.97
CA GLY A 27 -6.54 6.78 4.25
C GLY A 27 -5.83 5.92 5.29
N GLY A 28 -6.17 6.10 6.56
CA GLY A 28 -5.52 5.41 7.68
C GLY A 28 -5.75 3.88 7.69
N ASP A 29 -6.84 3.43 7.08
CA ASP A 29 -7.20 2.02 6.90
C ASP A 29 -6.87 1.50 5.49
N LEU A 30 -6.32 2.35 4.61
CA LEU A 30 -6.02 2.02 3.22
C LEU A 30 -4.53 1.73 3.02
N TYR A 31 -4.28 0.68 2.25
CA TYR A 31 -2.96 0.18 1.92
C TYR A 31 -2.91 -0.16 0.44
N TYR A 32 -1.70 -0.16 -0.11
CA TYR A 32 -1.42 -0.48 -1.50
C TYR A 32 -0.66 -1.80 -1.55
N GLU A 33 -1.28 -2.79 -2.19
CA GLU A 33 -0.64 -4.03 -2.59
C GLU A 33 0.04 -3.81 -3.94
N CYS A 34 1.35 -3.95 -3.98
CA CYS A 34 2.09 -3.94 -5.24
C CYS A 34 1.86 -5.26 -5.99
N LEU A 35 1.36 -5.19 -7.23
CA LEU A 35 1.04 -6.38 -8.02
C LEU A 35 2.27 -7.12 -8.56
N ASP A 36 3.46 -6.52 -8.48
CA ASP A 36 4.72 -7.14 -8.95
C ASP A 36 5.44 -7.95 -7.87
N CYS A 37 5.41 -7.49 -6.63
CA CYS A 37 6.13 -8.14 -5.51
C CYS A 37 5.23 -8.52 -4.33
N SER A 38 3.91 -8.28 -4.45
CA SER A 38 2.88 -8.55 -3.44
C SER A 38 3.09 -7.87 -2.08
N VAL A 39 4.12 -7.04 -1.91
CA VAL A 39 4.33 -6.29 -0.66
C VAL A 39 3.20 -5.26 -0.50
N ILE A 40 2.67 -5.17 0.72
CA ILE A 40 1.64 -4.19 1.10
C ILE A 40 2.30 -3.04 1.85
N VAL A 41 2.03 -1.81 1.41
CA VAL A 41 2.53 -0.58 2.02
C VAL A 41 1.35 0.31 2.41
N ASN A 42 1.43 1.02 3.55
CA ASN A 42 0.40 1.97 3.95
C ASN A 42 0.28 3.10 2.92
N SER A 43 -0.94 3.53 2.58
CA SER A 43 -1.16 4.61 1.60
C SER A 43 -0.64 5.99 2.07
N VAL A 44 -0.48 6.16 3.39
CA VAL A 44 0.02 7.37 4.06
C VAL A 44 1.11 7.01 5.09
N PRO A 45 2.27 6.51 4.63
CA PRO A 45 3.30 6.01 5.54
C PRO A 45 3.96 7.18 6.30
N HIS A 46 3.85 7.20 7.62
CA HIS A 46 4.54 8.20 8.46
C HIS A 46 6.03 7.89 8.65
N ILE A 47 6.38 6.60 8.74
CA ILE A 47 7.77 6.13 8.76
C ILE A 47 8.19 5.65 7.36
N LYS A 48 9.49 5.47 7.14
CA LYS A 48 10.00 4.97 5.85
C LYS A 48 9.42 3.59 5.53
N ALA A 49 8.72 3.48 4.41
CA ALA A 49 8.12 2.25 3.92
C ALA A 49 8.32 2.15 2.40
N ALA A 50 8.58 0.96 1.90
CA ALA A 50 8.74 0.70 0.48
C ALA A 50 8.36 -0.75 0.15
N CYS A 51 7.93 -0.99 -1.08
CA CYS A 51 7.82 -2.35 -1.60
C CYS A 51 9.19 -2.85 -2.11
N ALA A 52 9.34 -4.17 -2.29
CA ALA A 52 10.62 -4.78 -2.66
C ALA A 52 11.11 -4.40 -4.07
N CYS A 53 10.18 -4.15 -5.02
CA CYS A 53 10.53 -3.77 -6.39
C CYS A 53 10.70 -2.25 -6.59
N GLY A 54 10.43 -1.44 -5.55
CA GLY A 54 10.56 0.01 -5.61
C GLY A 54 9.46 0.75 -6.39
N ASN A 55 8.34 0.10 -6.71
CA ASN A 55 7.14 0.78 -7.24
C ASN A 55 6.53 1.73 -6.18
N LEU A 56 6.47 1.26 -4.93
CA LEU A 56 5.94 1.99 -3.78
C LEU A 56 7.09 2.42 -2.86
N GLU A 57 7.20 3.72 -2.57
CA GLU A 57 8.17 4.25 -1.59
C GLU A 57 7.62 5.51 -0.94
N GLY A 58 7.68 5.63 0.39
CA GLY A 58 7.11 6.77 1.10
C GLY A 58 7.60 6.94 2.52
N SER A 59 7.33 8.12 3.05
CA SER A 59 7.55 8.52 4.45
C SER A 59 6.87 9.87 4.72
N GLY A 60 6.77 10.30 5.98
CA GLY A 60 6.26 11.64 6.32
C GLY A 60 4.80 11.88 5.92
N GLY A 61 3.99 10.82 5.84
CA GLY A 61 2.58 10.88 5.46
C GLY A 61 2.32 10.92 3.96
N LYS A 62 3.35 10.67 3.14
CA LYS A 62 3.24 10.65 1.66
C LYS A 62 3.83 9.36 1.09
N LEU A 63 3.13 8.77 0.13
CA LEU A 63 3.59 7.63 -0.64
C LEU A 63 3.76 8.04 -2.10
N ASN A 64 4.91 7.73 -2.68
CA ASN A 64 5.16 7.83 -4.10
C ASN A 64 4.86 6.48 -4.78
N VAL A 65 4.12 6.52 -5.88
CA VAL A 65 3.75 5.35 -6.69
C VAL A 65 4.27 5.58 -8.10
N LYS A 66 5.24 4.77 -8.53
CA LYS A 66 5.87 4.94 -9.86
C LYS A 66 4.98 4.44 -11.00
N GLU A 67 4.31 3.32 -10.78
CA GLU A 67 3.42 2.67 -11.72
C GLU A 67 2.07 2.34 -11.04
N PRO A 68 1.10 3.27 -11.09
CA PRO A 68 -0.19 3.13 -10.42
C PRO A 68 -1.04 1.98 -10.95
N THR A 69 -0.88 1.60 -12.22
CA THR A 69 -1.61 0.47 -12.81
C THR A 69 -1.19 -0.89 -12.23
N ARG A 70 -0.05 -0.93 -11.54
CA ARG A 70 0.50 -2.11 -10.85
C ARG A 70 0.23 -2.07 -9.35
N VAL A 71 -0.83 -1.38 -8.94
CA VAL A 71 -1.26 -1.26 -7.54
C VAL A 71 -2.70 -1.71 -7.39
N ARG A 72 -2.95 -2.49 -6.33
CA ARG A 72 -4.31 -2.75 -5.83
C ARG A 72 -4.50 -2.05 -4.49
N VAL A 73 -5.59 -1.32 -4.36
CA VAL A 73 -5.99 -0.71 -3.08
C VAL A 73 -6.69 -1.75 -2.24
N VAL A 74 -6.23 -1.92 -1.00
CA VAL A 74 -6.79 -2.85 -0.03
C VAL A 74 -7.06 -2.13 1.29
N ARG A 75 -8.11 -2.54 1.99
CA ARG A 75 -8.43 -2.09 3.35
C ARG A 75 -7.84 -3.07 4.36
N GLY A 76 -7.06 -2.58 5.31
CA GLY A 76 -6.50 -3.37 6.40
C GLY A 76 -7.44 -3.40 7.61
N LYS A 77 -7.70 -4.59 8.16
CA LYS A 77 -8.37 -4.78 9.46
C LYS A 77 -7.44 -5.53 10.40
N LEU A 78 -7.31 -5.07 11.65
CA LEU A 78 -6.51 -5.75 12.67
C LEU A 78 -6.98 -7.20 12.84
N LYS A 79 -6.02 -8.11 13.03
CA LYS A 79 -6.28 -9.50 13.39
C LYS A 79 -6.69 -9.64 14.85
#